data_AF-A0A3E2EK01-F1
#
_entry.id   AF-A0A3E2EK01-F1
#
_cell.length_a   1.000
_cell.length_b   1.000
_cell.length_c   1.000
_cell.angle_alpha   90.00
_cell.angle_beta   90.00
_cell.angle_gamma   90.00
#
_symmetry.space_group_name_H-M   'P 1'
#
loop_
_entity.id
_entity.type
_entity.pdbx_description
1 polymer ?
#
loop_
_entity_poly.entity_id
_entity_poly.type
_entity_poly.pdbx_seq_one_letter_code
_entity_poly.pdbx_strand_id
1 'polypeptide(L)'
;MAEKLLHALPLFAAWEALIAKGNTAFNQRRDRLAMMHYQQALGVAQAIIAEKPWLNVEYAARVNALNIFESALAALIVTFNNITHLRLRQTPLRGVEPHVHQARLAIEQVMDDTSLCEQMQQAAERHLLRFRIETLQVLREHRLPETGSCAPAGNHSATVH
;
A
#
# COMPACT_ATOMS: atom_id res chain seq x y z
N MET A 1 6.00 16.85 14.75
CA MET A 1 4.68 17.13 15.40
C MET A 1 3.54 16.45 14.65
N ALA A 2 3.61 16.30 13.32
CA ALA A 2 2.57 15.66 12.49
C ALA A 2 2.34 14.16 12.79
N GLU A 3 3.39 13.35 13.02
CA GLU A 3 3.23 11.91 13.35
C GLU A 3 2.35 11.68 14.59
N LYS A 4 2.56 12.48 15.65
CA LYS A 4 1.74 12.41 16.88
C LYS A 4 0.26 12.73 16.65
N LEU A 5 -0.06 13.47 15.60
CA LEU A 5 -1.44 13.84 15.26
C LEU A 5 -2.11 12.82 14.34
N LEU A 6 -1.36 12.12 13.49
CA LEU A 6 -1.88 10.99 12.70
C LEU A 6 -2.31 9.83 13.59
N HIS A 7 -1.60 9.57 14.69
CA HIS A 7 -2.03 8.60 15.71
C HIS A 7 -3.38 8.95 16.37
N ALA A 8 -3.84 10.20 16.27
CA ALA A 8 -5.15 10.59 16.80
C ALA A 8 -6.31 10.16 15.88
N LEU A 9 -6.03 9.78 14.63
CA LEU A 9 -7.02 9.19 13.73
C LEU A 9 -7.14 7.69 14.06
N PRO A 10 -8.32 7.21 14.49
CA PRO A 10 -8.47 5.83 14.99
C PRO A 10 -8.00 4.75 14.01
N LEU A 11 -8.20 4.95 12.71
CA LEU A 11 -7.77 4.00 11.68
C LEU A 11 -6.25 3.93 11.53
N PHE A 12 -5.54 5.07 11.61
CA PHE A 12 -4.07 5.07 11.54
C PHE A 12 -3.47 4.35 12.75
N ALA A 13 -3.98 4.64 13.95
CA ALA A 13 -3.56 3.95 15.16
C ALA A 13 -3.84 2.43 15.10
N ALA A 14 -5.01 2.04 14.58
CA ALA A 14 -5.36 0.64 14.39
C ALA A 14 -4.43 -0.05 13.38
N TRP A 15 -4.13 0.61 12.25
CA TRP A 15 -3.20 0.12 11.24
C TRP A 15 -1.80 -0.10 11.82
N GLU A 16 -1.24 0.89 12.53
CA GLU A 16 0.10 0.78 13.14
C GLU A 16 0.18 -0.35 14.16
N ALA A 17 -0.85 -0.50 15.01
CA ALA A 17 -0.90 -1.58 15.97
C ALA A 17 -0.90 -2.96 15.28
N LEU A 18 -1.59 -3.10 14.15
CA LEU A 18 -1.59 -4.32 13.35
C LEU A 18 -0.25 -4.57 12.66
N ILE A 19 0.38 -3.53 12.10
CA ILE A 19 1.72 -3.63 11.52
C ILE A 19 2.75 -4.03 12.58
N ALA A 20 2.71 -3.44 13.77
CA ALA A 20 3.61 -3.78 14.87
C ALA A 20 3.45 -5.25 15.29
N LYS A 21 2.21 -5.75 15.40
CA LYS A 21 1.92 -7.15 15.69
C LYS A 21 2.38 -8.08 14.57
N GLY A 22 2.13 -7.70 13.32
CA GLY A 22 2.58 -8.42 12.13
C GLY A 22 4.09 -8.54 12.08
N ASN A 23 4.82 -7.44 12.27
CA ASN A 23 6.28 -7.40 12.30
C ASN A 23 6.85 -8.22 13.45
N THR A 24 6.24 -8.16 14.63
CA THR A 24 6.64 -9.00 15.78
C THR A 24 6.49 -10.49 15.45
N ALA A 25 5.35 -10.90 14.90
CA ALA A 25 5.12 -12.28 14.47
C ALA A 25 6.07 -12.70 13.34
N PHE A 26 6.33 -11.80 12.38
CA PHE A 26 7.26 -12.02 11.27
C PHE A 26 8.68 -12.29 11.78
N ASN A 27 9.17 -11.50 12.73
CA ASN A 27 10.50 -11.66 13.32
C ASN A 27 10.60 -12.95 14.14
N GLN A 28 9.51 -13.37 14.79
CA GLN A 28 9.41 -14.63 15.52
C GLN A 28 9.16 -15.85 14.62
N ARG A 29 9.19 -15.69 13.28
CA ARG A 29 8.90 -16.74 12.29
C ARG A 29 7.52 -17.39 12.45
N ARG A 30 6.56 -16.66 13.02
CA ARG A 30 5.16 -17.08 13.16
C ARG A 30 4.39 -16.64 11.92
N ASP A 31 4.73 -17.22 10.77
CA ASP A 31 4.30 -16.73 9.46
C ASP A 31 2.78 -16.67 9.27
N ARG A 32 2.03 -17.66 9.76
CA ARG A 32 0.57 -17.65 9.70
C ARG A 32 -0.03 -16.49 10.50
N LEU A 33 0.55 -16.19 11.67
CA LEU A 33 0.12 -15.09 12.52
C LEU A 33 0.50 -13.74 11.92
N ALA A 34 1.71 -13.63 11.36
CA ALA A 34 2.15 -12.44 10.63
C ALA A 34 1.20 -12.14 9.46
N MET A 35 0.85 -13.17 8.66
CA MET A 35 -0.08 -13.02 7.54
C MET A 35 -1.45 -12.52 8.00
N MET A 36 -2.00 -13.08 9.07
CA MET A 36 -3.27 -12.65 9.65
C MET A 36 -3.24 -11.15 9.99
N HIS A 37 -2.21 -10.69 10.69
CA HIS A 37 -2.08 -9.28 11.07
C HIS A 37 -1.87 -8.37 9.87
N TYR A 38 -1.08 -8.77 8.88
CA TYR A 38 -0.87 -7.96 7.67
C TYR A 38 -2.13 -7.90 6.80
N GLN A 39 -2.93 -8.96 6.71
CA GLN A 39 -4.22 -8.94 6.01
C GLN A 39 -5.22 -8.01 6.70
N GLN A 40 -5.27 -8.03 8.04
CA GLN A 40 -6.06 -7.08 8.80
C GLN A 40 -5.57 -5.64 8.58
N ALA A 41 -4.26 -5.41 8.62
CA ALA A 41 -3.68 -4.11 8.34
C ALA A 41 -4.02 -3.63 6.92
N LEU A 42 -4.06 -4.55 5.94
CA LEU A 42 -4.40 -4.20 4.55
C LEU A 42 -5.85 -3.72 4.46
N GLY A 43 -6.78 -4.40 5.12
CA GLY A 43 -8.17 -3.95 5.21
C GLY A 43 -8.30 -2.57 5.85
N VAL A 44 -7.54 -2.29 6.91
CA VAL A 44 -7.54 -0.95 7.54
C VAL A 44 -6.91 0.10 6.61
N ALA A 45 -5.78 -0.19 5.95
CA ALA A 45 -5.15 0.73 5.00
C ALA A 45 -6.09 1.07 3.83
N GLN A 46 -6.80 0.07 3.30
CA GLN A 46 -7.83 0.28 2.27
C GLN A 46 -8.99 1.13 2.79
N ALA A 47 -9.41 0.94 4.05
CA ALA A 47 -10.43 1.78 4.67
C ALA A 47 -9.97 3.24 4.82
N ILE A 48 -8.71 3.49 5.23
CA ILE A 48 -8.13 4.84 5.29
C ILE A 48 -8.20 5.51 3.92
N ILE A 49 -7.82 4.79 2.85
CA ILE A 49 -7.88 5.31 1.49
C ILE A 49 -9.33 5.61 1.07
N ALA A 50 -10.27 4.71 1.37
CA ALA A 50 -11.68 4.86 1.01
C ALA A 50 -12.37 6.03 1.75
N GLU A 51 -12.00 6.28 3.01
CA GLU A 51 -12.55 7.39 3.80
C GLU A 51 -12.03 8.77 3.36
N LYS A 52 -10.91 8.80 2.63
CA LYS A 52 -10.25 10.01 2.13
C LYS A 52 -10.11 11.10 3.22
N PRO A 53 -9.49 10.81 4.38
CA PRO A 53 -9.41 11.74 5.51
C PRO A 53 -8.70 13.06 5.17
N TRP A 54 -7.91 13.11 4.09
CA TRP A 54 -7.30 14.33 3.57
C TRP A 54 -8.31 15.33 2.98
N LEU A 55 -9.53 14.88 2.64
CA LEU A 55 -10.64 15.75 2.21
C LEU A 55 -11.48 16.26 3.38
N ASN A 56 -11.28 15.71 4.58
CA ASN A 56 -11.98 16.18 5.77
C ASN A 56 -11.35 17.49 6.27
N VAL A 57 -12.15 18.56 6.31
CA VAL A 57 -11.70 19.91 6.67
C VAL A 57 -11.17 19.98 8.10
N GLU A 58 -11.77 19.26 9.04
CA GLU A 58 -11.33 19.26 10.45
C GLU A 58 -9.96 18.58 10.61
N TYR A 59 -9.73 17.49 9.88
CA TYR A 59 -8.44 16.80 9.89
C TYR A 59 -7.37 17.57 9.13
N ALA A 60 -7.72 18.10 7.95
CA ALA A 60 -6.83 18.91 7.12
C ALA A 60 -6.33 20.15 7.87
N ALA A 61 -7.19 20.81 8.65
CA ALA A 61 -6.83 21.96 9.48
C ALA A 61 -5.83 21.62 10.60
N ARG A 62 -5.85 20.38 11.12
CA ARG A 62 -5.01 19.96 12.24
C ARG A 62 -3.67 19.37 11.82
N VAL A 63 -3.61 18.66 10.70
CA VAL A 63 -2.46 17.79 10.35
C VAL A 63 -1.86 18.10 8.98
N ASN A 64 -2.51 18.95 8.18
CA ASN A 64 -2.28 19.18 6.76
C ASN A 64 -2.74 18.01 5.86
N ALA A 65 -3.56 18.32 4.85
CA ALA A 65 -4.17 17.34 3.96
C ALA A 65 -3.15 16.50 3.17
N LEU A 66 -2.07 17.11 2.68
CA LEU A 66 -1.02 16.40 1.93
C LEU A 66 -0.31 15.37 2.82
N ASN A 67 0.00 15.72 4.07
CA ASN A 67 0.60 14.79 5.02
C ASN A 67 -0.33 13.60 5.32
N ILE A 68 -1.63 13.85 5.47
CA ILE A 68 -2.62 12.79 5.69
C ILE A 68 -2.67 11.85 4.47
N PHE A 69 -2.68 12.42 3.27
CA PHE A 69 -2.68 11.66 2.02
C PHE A 69 -1.42 10.80 1.87
N GLU A 70 -0.24 11.40 2.02
CA GLU A 70 1.04 10.67 1.94
C GLU A 70 1.11 9.55 2.99
N SER A 71 0.59 9.81 4.20
CA SER A 71 0.52 8.79 5.26
C SER A 71 -0.42 7.64 4.91
N ALA A 72 -1.59 7.95 4.31
CA ALA A 72 -2.54 6.93 3.86
C ALA A 72 -1.93 6.05 2.76
N LEU A 73 -1.25 6.67 1.80
CA LEU A 73 -0.59 5.96 0.71
C LEU A 73 0.59 5.11 1.22
N ALA A 74 1.38 5.65 2.16
CA ALA A 74 2.44 4.91 2.83
C ALA A 74 1.89 3.69 3.59
N ALA A 75 0.76 3.84 4.29
CA ALA A 75 0.10 2.74 4.98
C ALA A 75 -0.23 1.57 4.03
N LEU A 76 -0.80 1.90 2.87
CA LEU A 76 -1.12 0.90 1.84
C LEU A 76 0.14 0.20 1.31
N ILE A 77 1.14 0.98 0.88
CA ILE A 77 2.39 0.47 0.28
C ILE A 77 3.18 -0.39 1.26
N VAL A 78 3.39 0.10 2.49
CA VAL A 78 4.11 -0.64 3.53
C VAL A 78 3.44 -1.98 3.82
N THR A 79 2.11 -2.00 3.84
CA THR A 79 1.39 -3.25 4.09
C THR A 79 1.57 -4.24 2.95
N PHE A 80 1.47 -3.80 1.69
CA PHE A 80 1.73 -4.64 0.54
C PHE A 80 3.16 -5.20 0.56
N ASN A 81 4.16 -4.37 0.84
CA ASN A 81 5.56 -4.77 0.93
C ASN A 81 5.79 -5.81 2.03
N ASN A 82 5.18 -5.64 3.21
CA ASN A 82 5.29 -6.62 4.29
C ASN A 82 4.70 -7.99 3.93
N ILE A 83 3.55 -8.02 3.24
CA ILE A 83 2.97 -9.27 2.73
C ILE A 83 3.88 -9.89 1.67
N THR A 84 4.43 -9.09 0.76
CA THR A 84 5.40 -9.55 -0.25
C THR A 84 6.61 -10.20 0.41
N HIS A 85 7.24 -9.54 1.38
CA HIS A 85 8.37 -10.09 2.13
C HIS A 85 8.02 -11.39 2.86
N LEU A 86 6.82 -11.48 3.44
CA LEU A 86 6.36 -12.71 4.09
C LEU A 86 6.18 -13.86 3.08
N ARG A 87 5.62 -13.59 1.91
CA ARG A 87 5.47 -14.59 0.84
C ARG A 87 6.82 -15.02 0.28
N LEU A 88 7.78 -14.11 0.14
CA LEU A 88 9.13 -14.42 -0.34
C LEU A 88 9.91 -15.32 0.61
N ARG A 89 9.60 -15.28 1.90
CA ARG A 89 10.18 -16.18 2.90
C ARG A 89 9.59 -17.60 2.82
N GLN A 90 8.42 -17.77 2.23
CA GLN A 90 7.73 -19.06 2.14
C GLN A 90 8.10 -19.78 0.85
N THR A 91 8.51 -21.05 0.95
CA THR A 91 8.69 -21.92 -0.21
C THR A 91 7.52 -22.89 -0.33
N PRO A 92 6.95 -23.09 -1.54
CA PRO A 92 7.29 -22.41 -2.79
C PRO A 92 6.80 -20.95 -2.83
N LEU A 93 7.45 -20.10 -3.65
CA LEU A 93 7.15 -18.66 -3.83
C LEU A 93 5.81 -18.37 -4.54
N ARG A 94 4.82 -19.25 -4.37
CA ARG A 94 3.51 -19.13 -5.01
C ARG A 94 2.78 -17.91 -4.48
N GLY A 95 2.25 -17.11 -5.41
CA GLY A 95 1.40 -15.97 -5.09
C GLY A 95 2.13 -14.66 -4.81
N VAL A 96 3.46 -14.59 -4.98
CA VAL A 96 4.22 -13.33 -4.88
C VAL A 96 3.85 -12.39 -6.03
N GLU A 97 4.00 -12.86 -7.27
CA GLU A 97 3.69 -12.09 -8.50
C GLU A 97 2.23 -11.56 -8.53
N PRO A 98 1.17 -12.37 -8.34
CA PRO A 98 -0.19 -11.84 -8.36
C PRO A 98 -0.45 -10.85 -7.22
N HIS A 99 0.19 -11.02 -6.06
CA HIS A 99 0.07 -10.08 -4.94
C HIS A 99 0.75 -8.74 -5.26
N VAL A 100 1.94 -8.78 -5.85
CA VAL A 100 2.65 -7.59 -6.34
C VAL A 100 1.83 -6.86 -7.40
N HIS A 101 1.24 -7.60 -8.34
CA HIS A 101 0.38 -7.01 -9.36
C HIS A 101 -0.85 -6.34 -8.75
N GLN A 102 -1.50 -7.00 -7.78
CA GLN A 102 -2.62 -6.43 -7.02
C GLN A 102 -2.22 -5.14 -6.28
N ALA A 103 -1.04 -5.12 -5.67
CA ALA A 103 -0.52 -3.93 -5.00
C ALA A 103 -0.35 -2.76 -5.96
N ARG A 104 0.21 -3.00 -7.16
CA ARG A 104 0.34 -1.99 -8.22
C ARG A 104 -1.02 -1.42 -8.61
N LEU A 105 -2.00 -2.28 -8.92
CA LEU A 105 -3.34 -1.86 -9.31
C LEU A 105 -4.03 -1.03 -8.22
N ALA A 106 -3.88 -1.42 -6.95
CA ALA A 106 -4.45 -0.67 -5.83
C ALA A 106 -3.85 0.74 -5.70
N ILE A 107 -2.54 0.90 -5.93
CA ILE A 107 -1.88 2.22 -5.90
C ILE A 107 -2.30 3.06 -7.10
N GLU A 108 -2.34 2.47 -8.30
CA GLU A 108 -2.80 3.15 -9.52
C GLU A 108 -4.25 3.63 -9.38
N GLN A 109 -5.13 2.83 -8.78
CA GLN A 109 -6.51 3.24 -8.51
C GLN A 109 -6.60 4.48 -7.60
N VAL A 110 -5.68 4.65 -6.64
CA VAL A 110 -5.61 5.87 -5.83
C VAL A 110 -5.23 7.08 -6.68
N MET A 111 -4.33 6.89 -7.66
CA MET A 111 -3.87 7.95 -8.55
C MET A 111 -4.95 8.42 -9.53
N ASP A 112 -5.84 7.52 -9.94
CA ASP A 112 -6.96 7.83 -10.83
C ASP A 112 -8.10 8.61 -10.12
N ASP A 113 -7.94 8.91 -8.83
CA ASP A 113 -8.91 9.67 -8.06
C ASP A 113 -8.89 11.16 -8.44
N THR A 114 -10.00 11.60 -9.05
CA THR A 114 -10.17 12.98 -9.54
C THR A 114 -10.24 14.03 -8.43
N SER A 115 -10.37 13.61 -7.16
CA SER A 115 -10.36 14.53 -6.02
C SER A 115 -8.96 14.95 -5.57
N LEU A 116 -7.90 14.35 -6.12
CA LEU A 116 -6.53 14.70 -5.77
C LEU A 116 -6.11 16.03 -6.41
N CYS A 117 -5.51 16.91 -5.59
CA CYS A 117 -4.86 18.10 -6.11
C CYS A 117 -3.50 17.75 -6.74
N GLU A 118 -2.93 18.67 -7.52
CA GLU A 118 -1.65 18.47 -8.23
C GLU A 118 -0.53 17.98 -7.30
N GLN A 119 -0.40 18.53 -6.09
CA GLN A 119 0.63 18.11 -5.14
C GLN A 119 0.44 16.67 -4.67
N MET A 120 -0.80 16.23 -4.46
CA MET A 120 -1.12 14.86 -4.08
C MET A 120 -0.88 13.89 -5.24
N GLN A 121 -1.22 14.28 -6.47
CA GLN A 121 -0.92 13.50 -7.67
C GLN A 121 0.58 13.28 -7.83
N GLN A 122 1.38 14.34 -7.74
CA GLN A 122 2.85 14.25 -7.79
C GLN A 122 3.42 13.38 -6.65
N ALA A 123 2.85 13.45 -5.45
CA ALA A 123 3.24 12.59 -4.35
C ALA A 123 2.95 11.11 -4.66
N ALA A 124 1.76 10.83 -5.18
CA ALA A 124 1.35 9.48 -5.55
C ALA A 124 2.23 8.89 -6.65
N GLU A 125 2.56 9.68 -7.68
CA GLU A 125 3.49 9.29 -8.75
C GLU A 125 4.87 8.91 -8.21
N ARG A 126 5.44 9.71 -7.28
CA ARG A 126 6.73 9.39 -6.65
C ARG A 126 6.67 8.07 -5.88
N HIS A 127 5.58 7.85 -5.15
CA HIS A 127 5.37 6.63 -4.37
C HIS A 127 5.19 5.40 -5.27
N LEU A 128 4.41 5.51 -6.36
CA LEU A 128 4.25 4.44 -7.34
C LEU A 128 5.57 4.12 -8.04
N LEU A 129 6.34 5.13 -8.45
CA LEU A 129 7.63 4.92 -9.08
C LEU A 129 8.59 4.17 -8.16
N ARG A 130 8.68 4.58 -6.88
CA ARG A 130 9.48 3.89 -5.89
C ARG A 130 9.01 2.44 -5.68
N PHE A 131 7.70 2.24 -5.52
CA PHE A 131 7.12 0.90 -5.38
C PHE A 131 7.47 0.00 -6.57
N ARG A 132 7.38 0.50 -7.81
CA ARG A 132 7.74 -0.24 -9.03
C ARG A 132 9.22 -0.63 -9.04
N ILE A 133 10.12 0.31 -8.72
CA ILE A 133 11.57 0.04 -8.68
C ILE A 133 11.89 -1.05 -7.65
N GLU A 134 11.40 -0.90 -6.42
CA GLU A 134 11.63 -1.85 -5.32
C GLU A 134 11.06 -3.23 -5.65
N THR A 135 9.85 -3.26 -6.20
CA THR A 135 9.18 -4.49 -6.62
C THR A 135 9.95 -5.22 -7.72
N LEU A 136 10.41 -4.51 -8.76
CA LEU A 136 11.15 -5.12 -9.86
C LEU A 136 12.47 -5.70 -9.37
N GLN A 137 13.16 -4.99 -8.48
CA GLN A 137 14.37 -5.49 -7.86
C GLN A 137 14.09 -6.80 -7.11
N VAL A 138 13.06 -6.82 -6.28
CA VAL A 138 12.65 -8.01 -5.51
C VAL A 138 12.30 -9.19 -6.42
N LEU A 139 11.52 -8.99 -7.48
CA LEU A 139 11.18 -10.07 -8.41
C LEU A 139 12.43 -10.64 -9.09
N ARG A 140 13.36 -9.79 -9.51
CA ARG A 140 14.64 -10.20 -10.12
C ARG A 140 15.52 -10.99 -9.16
N GLU A 141 15.68 -10.53 -7.92
CA GLU A 141 16.46 -11.21 -6.89
C GLU A 141 15.96 -12.65 -6.66
N HIS A 142 14.65 -12.86 -6.77
CA HIS A 142 14.01 -14.16 -6.58
C HIS A 142 13.75 -14.94 -7.89
N ARG A 143 14.23 -14.45 -9.04
CA ARG A 143 14.03 -15.05 -10.37
C ARG A 143 12.55 -15.30 -10.70
N LEU A 144 11.68 -14.40 -10.24
CA LEU A 144 10.26 -14.44 -10.53
C LEU A 144 9.96 -13.67 -11.83
N PRO A 145 8.89 -14.05 -12.55
CA PRO A 145 8.45 -13.29 -13.73
C PRO A 145 8.14 -11.83 -13.38
N GLU A 146 8.48 -10.91 -14.30
CA GLU A 146 8.13 -9.49 -14.21
C GLU A 146 6.76 -9.19 -14.86
N THR A 147 6.01 -10.24 -15.23
CA THR A 147 4.70 -10.12 -15.87
C THR A 147 3.73 -9.43 -14.92
N GLY A 148 3.15 -8.31 -15.37
CA GLY A 148 2.21 -7.51 -14.57
C GLY A 148 2.81 -6.45 -13.65
N SER A 149 4.13 -6.38 -13.45
CA SER A 149 4.81 -5.27 -12.74
C SER A 149 5.29 -4.15 -13.68
N CYS A 150 5.65 -4.50 -14.93
CA CYS A 150 6.14 -3.57 -15.96
C CYS A 150 5.09 -3.12 -16.98
N ALA A 151 3.99 -3.87 -17.15
CA ALA A 151 2.97 -3.51 -18.13
C ALA A 151 2.13 -2.33 -17.60
N PRO A 152 1.92 -1.26 -18.40
CA PRO A 152 0.91 -0.27 -18.06
C PRO A 152 -0.44 -0.98 -17.90
N ALA A 153 -1.30 -0.50 -16.99
CA ALA A 153 -2.69 -0.94 -16.94
C ALA A 153 -3.27 -0.67 -18.33
N GLY A 154 -3.41 -1.73 -19.14
CA GLY A 154 -3.86 -1.58 -20.52
C GLY A 154 -5.24 -0.95 -20.48
N ASN A 155 -5.40 0.20 -21.15
CA ASN A 155 -6.70 0.76 -21.46
C ASN A 155 -7.55 -0.39 -22.02
N HIS A 156 -8.51 -0.87 -21.24
CA HIS A 156 -9.59 -1.68 -21.77
C HIS A 156 -10.48 -0.71 -22.54
N SER A 157 -9.99 -0.27 -23.70
CA SER A 157 -10.83 0.26 -24.76
C SER A 157 -11.76 -0.87 -25.13
N ALA A 158 -12.97 -0.79 -24.63
CA ALA A 158 -14.07 -1.66 -24.99
C ALA A 158 -14.28 -1.55 -26.50
N THR A 159 -13.81 -2.54 -27.24
CA THR A 159 -14.30 -2.78 -28.60
C THR A 159 -15.62 -3.54 -28.45
N VAL A 160 -16.72 -2.80 -28.34
CA VAL A 160 -18.06 -3.35 -28.57
C VAL A 160 -18.42 -3.00 -30.01
N HIS A 161 -18.43 -4.06 -30.83
CA HIS A 161 -19.03 -4.26 -32.16
C HIS A 161 -19.04 -3.12 -33.18
#